data_AF-A0A0C3N3M2-F1
#
_entry.id   AF-A0A0C3N3M2-F1
#
_cell.length_a   1.000
_cell.length_b   1.000
_cell.length_c   1.000
_cell.angle_alpha   90.00
_cell.angle_beta   90.00
_cell.angle_gamma   90.00
#
_symmetry.space_group_name_H-M   'P 1'
#
loop_
_entity.id
_entity.type
_entity.pdbx_description
1 polymer ?
#
loop_
_entity_poly.entity_id
_entity_poly.type
_entity_poly.pdbx_seq_one_letter_code
_entity_poly.pdbx_strand_id
1 'polypeptide(L)'
;MEDLNQVVCPDFSTEEYNEAHLQLVSDTIDNEQVAQILGSLWEIHNNKEKAQWAIQRAEKARRVQEANEQAVEEHAEEQHCACEEEEAACLEEQKKYKAKFMPICNVKAPNGPVNIPAPYVSRKLLKGDYCELYFFTNASLAEAESFNPSVNDEALTLLKADNGQRLWVPASTTRDKSSVIKDEDLTWDNSEKQ
;
A
#
# COMPACT_ATOMS: atom_id res chain seq x y z
N MET A 1 -11.31 13.41 -49.47
CA MET A 1 -10.08 12.82 -49.99
C MET A 1 -10.51 11.51 -50.62
N GLU A 2 -10.93 11.58 -51.88
CA GLU A 2 -11.37 10.44 -52.67
C GLU A 2 -10.35 9.29 -52.58
N ASP A 3 -10.86 8.07 -52.37
CA ASP A 3 -10.05 6.87 -52.34
C ASP A 3 -9.56 6.59 -53.77
N LEU A 4 -8.28 6.86 -54.04
CA LEU A 4 -7.62 6.62 -55.33
C LEU A 4 -7.76 5.15 -55.79
N ASN A 5 -8.13 4.23 -54.90
CA ASN A 5 -8.41 2.84 -55.27
C ASN A 5 -9.69 2.64 -56.08
N GLN A 6 -10.60 3.62 -56.12
CA GLN A 6 -11.87 3.53 -56.84
C GLN A 6 -11.85 4.18 -58.23
N VAL A 7 -10.73 4.77 -58.66
CA VAL A 7 -10.64 5.32 -60.02
C VAL A 7 -10.59 4.14 -61.00
N VAL A 8 -11.67 3.96 -61.76
CA VAL A 8 -11.81 2.98 -62.85
C VAL A 8 -11.23 3.59 -64.12
N CYS A 9 -10.57 2.77 -64.94
CA CYS A 9 -10.03 3.21 -66.23
C CYS A 9 -11.16 3.81 -67.08
N PRO A 10 -11.06 5.07 -67.51
CA PRO A 10 -12.03 5.66 -68.43
C PRO A 10 -12.08 4.87 -69.73
N ASP A 11 -13.27 4.75 -70.32
CA ASP A 11 -13.39 4.13 -71.65
C ASP A 11 -12.91 5.11 -72.72
N PHE A 12 -11.66 4.92 -73.15
CA PHE A 12 -11.03 5.75 -74.18
C PHE A 12 -11.59 5.51 -75.59
N SER A 13 -12.50 4.55 -75.79
CA SER A 13 -13.22 4.37 -77.06
C SER A 13 -14.44 5.30 -77.20
N THR A 14 -14.75 6.10 -76.17
CA THR A 14 -15.88 7.04 -76.17
C THR A 14 -15.57 8.30 -76.99
N GLU A 15 -16.59 8.88 -77.61
CA GLU A 15 -16.50 10.06 -78.49
C GLU A 15 -15.85 11.29 -77.84
N GLU A 16 -15.85 11.35 -76.50
CA GLU A 16 -15.19 12.38 -75.69
C GLU A 16 -13.66 12.44 -75.88
N TYR A 17 -13.04 11.32 -76.27
CA TYR A 17 -11.59 11.21 -76.48
C TYR A 17 -11.18 11.30 -77.96
N ASN A 18 -12.12 11.55 -78.87
CA ASN A 18 -11.84 11.65 -80.31
C ASN A 18 -10.82 12.74 -80.66
N GLU A 19 -10.77 13.83 -79.90
CA GLU A 19 -9.76 14.90 -80.10
C GLU A 19 -8.35 14.42 -79.73
N ALA A 20 -8.22 13.61 -78.67
CA ALA A 20 -6.95 12.98 -78.30
C ALA A 20 -6.54 11.89 -79.30
N HIS A 21 -7.51 11.16 -79.86
CA HIS A 21 -7.28 10.20 -80.94
C HIS A 21 -6.75 10.90 -82.20
N LEU A 22 -7.35 12.01 -82.63
CA LEU A 22 -6.91 12.79 -83.78
C LEU A 22 -5.46 13.31 -83.66
N GLN A 23 -4.97 13.53 -82.45
CA GLN A 23 -3.57 13.94 -82.21
C GLN A 23 -2.57 12.78 -82.25
N LEU A 24 -3.04 11.53 -82.05
CA LEU A 24 -2.21 10.32 -82.04
C LEU A 24 -2.33 9.48 -83.31
N VAL A 25 -3.41 9.65 -84.07
CA VAL A 25 -3.64 8.96 -85.34
C VAL A 25 -2.58 9.40 -86.34
N SER A 26 -1.85 8.41 -86.86
CA SER A 26 -0.90 8.51 -87.96
C SER A 26 -1.24 7.43 -88.97
N ASP A 27 -0.71 7.50 -90.19
CA ASP A 27 -1.01 6.53 -91.26
C ASP A 27 -0.73 5.05 -90.90
N THR A 28 -0.09 4.79 -89.76
CA THR A 28 0.28 3.45 -89.27
C THR A 28 -0.46 2.97 -88.02
N ILE A 29 -1.32 3.78 -87.38
CA ILE A 29 -1.96 3.44 -86.10
C ILE A 29 -3.48 3.63 -86.16
N ASP A 30 -4.21 2.56 -85.90
CA ASP A 30 -5.69 2.53 -85.86
C ASP A 30 -6.26 3.03 -84.52
N ASN A 31 -7.51 3.46 -84.51
CA ASN A 31 -8.19 4.01 -83.33
C ASN A 31 -8.26 3.02 -82.15
N GLU A 32 -8.41 1.71 -82.41
CA GLU A 32 -8.36 0.70 -81.34
C GLU A 32 -6.98 0.62 -80.68
N GLN A 33 -5.91 0.81 -81.46
CA GLN A 33 -4.54 0.80 -80.94
C GLN A 33 -4.26 2.05 -80.10
N VAL A 34 -4.78 3.21 -80.51
CA VAL A 34 -4.68 4.45 -79.72
C VAL A 34 -5.38 4.30 -78.36
N ALA A 35 -6.60 3.75 -78.33
CA ALA A 35 -7.33 3.48 -77.09
C ALA A 35 -6.58 2.51 -76.16
N GLN A 36 -5.94 1.46 -76.70
CA GLN A 36 -5.11 0.55 -75.92
C GLN A 36 -3.86 1.22 -75.33
N ILE A 37 -3.20 2.09 -76.10
CA ILE A 37 -2.01 2.84 -75.62
C ILE A 37 -2.41 3.80 -74.50
N LEU A 38 -3.54 4.52 -74.65
CA LEU A 38 -4.05 5.43 -73.63
C LEU A 38 -4.48 4.68 -72.37
N GLY A 39 -5.15 3.54 -72.50
CA GLY A 39 -5.48 2.66 -71.37
C GLY A 39 -4.24 2.16 -70.63
N SER A 40 -3.24 1.70 -71.37
CA SER A 40 -1.97 1.22 -70.79
C SER A 40 -1.21 2.34 -70.06
N LEU A 41 -1.16 3.53 -70.65
CA LEU A 41 -0.51 4.69 -70.04
C LEU A 41 -1.24 5.15 -68.77
N TRP A 42 -2.57 5.14 -68.81
CA TRP A 42 -3.40 5.44 -67.66
C TRP A 42 -3.19 4.44 -66.52
N GLU A 43 -3.15 3.13 -66.81
CA GLU A 43 -2.88 2.10 -65.81
C GLU A 43 -1.50 2.29 -65.15
N ILE A 44 -0.47 2.56 -65.95
CA ILE A 44 0.88 2.83 -65.44
C ILE A 44 0.87 4.04 -64.49
N HIS A 45 0.18 5.11 -64.88
CA HIS A 45 0.07 6.32 -64.07
C HIS A 45 -0.71 6.07 -62.78
N ASN A 46 -1.89 5.47 -62.87
CA ASN A 46 -2.75 5.15 -61.73
C ASN A 46 -2.05 4.20 -60.74
N ASN A 47 -1.35 3.18 -61.24
CA ASN A 47 -0.58 2.27 -60.40
C ASN A 47 0.56 2.98 -59.66
N LYS A 48 1.23 3.95 -60.32
CA LYS A 48 2.25 4.78 -59.69
C LYS A 48 1.66 5.67 -58.58
N GLU A 49 0.52 6.29 -58.83
CA GLU A 49 -0.16 7.12 -57.82
C GLU A 49 -0.63 6.29 -56.63
N LYS A 50 -1.23 5.12 -56.87
CA LYS A 50 -1.61 4.17 -55.81
C LYS A 50 -0.41 3.74 -54.98
N ALA A 51 0.72 3.42 -55.62
CA ALA A 51 1.95 3.06 -54.91
C ALA A 51 2.48 4.22 -54.05
N GLN A 52 2.52 5.44 -54.59
CA GLN A 52 2.95 6.62 -53.84
C GLN A 52 2.04 6.90 -52.65
N TRP A 53 0.73 6.78 -52.84
CA TRP A 53 -0.25 6.98 -51.78
C TRP A 53 -0.14 5.90 -50.69
N ALA A 54 0.08 4.64 -51.07
CA ALA A 54 0.32 3.55 -50.13
C ALA A 54 1.58 3.81 -49.28
N ILE A 55 2.68 4.27 -49.90
CA ILE A 55 3.90 4.66 -49.20
C ILE A 55 3.63 5.79 -48.20
N GLN A 56 2.93 6.86 -48.62
CA GLN A 56 2.60 7.97 -47.73
C GLN A 56 1.72 7.54 -46.56
N ARG A 57 0.74 6.67 -46.80
CA ARG A 57 -0.13 6.15 -45.75
C ARG A 57 0.64 5.28 -44.77
N ALA A 58 1.51 4.39 -45.26
CA ALA A 58 2.36 3.56 -44.43
C ALA A 58 3.32 4.40 -43.58
N GLU A 59 3.94 5.42 -44.15
CA GLU A 59 4.84 6.33 -43.42
C GLU A 59 4.10 7.13 -42.35
N LYS A 60 2.88 7.62 -42.63
CA LYS A 60 2.04 8.26 -41.62
C LYS A 60 1.68 7.30 -40.49
N ALA A 61 1.29 6.07 -40.82
CA ALA A 61 0.97 5.05 -39.82
C ALA A 61 2.19 4.72 -38.95
N ARG A 62 3.38 4.57 -39.55
CA ARG A 62 4.64 4.36 -38.85
C ARG A 62 4.94 5.51 -37.87
N ARG A 63 4.82 6.76 -38.31
CA ARG A 63 5.06 7.92 -37.43
C ARG A 63 4.09 8.00 -36.26
N VAL A 64 2.81 7.68 -36.48
CA VAL A 64 1.82 7.64 -35.41
C VAL A 64 2.16 6.52 -34.41
N GLN A 65 2.56 5.35 -34.91
CA GLN A 65 2.98 4.24 -34.07
C GLN A 65 4.22 4.59 -33.23
N GLU A 66 5.26 5.15 -33.86
CA GLU A 66 6.49 5.56 -33.16
C GLU A 66 6.22 6.65 -32.13
N ALA A 67 5.38 7.64 -32.44
CA ALA A 67 5.00 8.68 -31.48
C ALA A 67 4.21 8.11 -30.30
N ASN A 68 3.35 7.12 -30.54
CA ASN A 68 2.60 6.45 -29.48
C ASN A 68 3.51 5.58 -28.60
N GLU A 69 4.44 4.84 -29.21
CA GLU A 69 5.45 4.06 -28.47
C GLU A 69 6.33 4.97 -27.62
N GLN A 70 6.78 6.09 -28.17
CA GLN A 70 7.58 7.08 -27.44
C GLN A 70 6.80 7.71 -26.28
N ALA A 71 5.52 8.04 -26.47
CA ALA A 71 4.67 8.58 -25.41
C ALA A 71 4.39 7.55 -24.29
N VAL A 72 4.28 6.27 -24.63
CA VAL A 72 4.12 5.19 -23.65
C VAL A 72 5.40 5.02 -22.83
N GLU A 73 6.57 5.04 -23.49
CA GLU A 73 7.87 4.93 -22.81
C GLU A 73 8.11 6.13 -21.88
N GLU A 74 7.92 7.36 -22.37
CA GLU A 74 8.08 8.59 -21.57
C GLU A 74 7.16 8.56 -20.34
N HIS A 75 5.89 8.18 -20.51
CA HIS A 75 4.97 8.07 -19.39
C HIS A 75 5.36 6.96 -18.40
N ALA A 76 5.94 5.85 -18.88
CA ALA A 76 6.46 4.80 -18.00
C ALA A 76 7.69 5.28 -17.20
N GLU A 77 8.59 6.02 -17.83
CA GLU A 77 9.75 6.63 -17.18
C GLU A 77 9.32 7.67 -16.14
N GLU A 78 8.34 8.52 -16.45
CA GLU A 78 7.78 9.50 -15.51
C GLU A 78 7.16 8.82 -14.28
N GLN A 79 6.38 7.75 -14.50
CA GLN A 79 5.79 6.97 -13.41
C GLN A 79 6.86 6.31 -12.53
N HIS A 80 7.91 5.77 -13.15
CA HIS A 80 9.02 5.18 -12.42
C HIS A 80 9.73 6.22 -11.54
N CYS A 81 10.07 7.38 -12.11
CA CYS A 81 10.70 8.47 -11.37
C CYS A 81 9.82 8.96 -10.21
N ALA A 82 8.51 9.10 -10.44
CA ALA A 82 7.58 9.51 -9.39
C ALA A 82 7.48 8.49 -8.25
N CYS A 83 7.47 7.19 -8.57
CA CYS A 83 7.47 6.13 -7.59
C CYS A 83 8.77 6.14 -6.75
N GLU A 84 9.92 6.29 -7.40
CA GLU A 84 11.21 6.37 -6.70
C GLU A 84 11.30 7.60 -5.78
N GLU A 85 10.78 8.75 -6.21
CA GLU A 85 10.73 9.96 -5.40
C GLU A 85 9.82 9.79 -4.17
N GLU A 86 8.64 9.18 -4.35
CA GLU A 86 7.72 8.89 -3.24
C GLU A 86 8.35 7.91 -2.23
N GLU A 87 8.99 6.85 -2.71
CA GLU A 87 9.70 5.90 -1.84
C GLU A 87 10.83 6.57 -1.07
N ALA A 88 11.63 7.41 -1.72
CA ALA A 88 12.69 8.17 -1.08
C ALA A 88 12.14 9.12 -0.01
N ALA A 89 11.02 9.79 -0.28
CA ALA A 89 10.34 10.65 0.68
C ALA A 89 9.81 9.85 1.89
N CYS A 90 9.20 8.69 1.66
CA CYS A 90 8.75 7.80 2.73
C CYS A 90 9.91 7.34 3.62
N LEU A 91 11.04 6.96 3.04
CA LEU A 91 12.23 6.55 3.79
C LEU A 91 12.81 7.70 4.61
N GLU A 92 12.87 8.92 4.07
CA GLU A 92 13.29 10.11 4.81
C GLU A 92 12.36 10.41 5.99
N GLU A 93 11.04 10.34 5.80
CA GLU A 93 10.08 10.50 6.88
C GLU A 93 10.21 9.40 7.95
N GLN A 94 10.46 8.15 7.54
CA GLN A 94 10.71 7.04 8.46
C GLN A 94 11.98 7.27 9.30
N LYS A 95 13.05 7.82 8.70
CA LYS A 95 14.29 8.18 9.42
C LYS A 95 14.05 9.30 10.42
N LYS A 96 13.27 10.33 10.07
CA LYS A 96 12.93 11.47 10.96
C LYS A 96 12.04 11.04 12.12
N TYR A 97 11.06 10.17 11.87
CA TYR A 97 10.01 9.81 12.84
C TYR A 97 10.03 8.34 13.22
N LYS A 98 11.21 7.79 13.56
CA LYS A 98 11.38 6.36 13.91
C LYS A 98 10.33 5.82 14.87
N ALA A 99 9.97 6.58 15.90
CA ALA A 99 8.98 6.17 16.90
C ALA A 99 7.56 5.96 16.33
N LYS A 100 7.15 6.71 15.30
CA LYS A 100 5.83 6.58 14.66
C LYS A 100 5.74 5.35 13.75
N PHE A 101 6.87 4.92 13.20
CA PHE A 101 6.96 3.80 12.28
C PHE A 101 7.52 2.53 12.93
N MET A 102 7.62 2.50 14.27
CA MET A 102 7.94 1.28 15.02
C MET A 102 6.87 0.22 14.72
N PRO A 103 7.24 -1.00 14.32
CA PRO A 103 6.28 -2.09 14.16
C PRO A 103 5.50 -2.28 15.45
N ILE A 104 4.19 -2.07 15.40
CA ILE A 104 3.32 -2.37 16.54
C ILE A 104 3.36 -3.89 16.69
N CYS A 105 3.93 -4.35 17.81
CA CYS A 105 3.97 -5.77 18.12
C CYS A 105 2.52 -6.24 18.28
N ASN A 106 2.00 -6.96 17.30
CA ASN A 106 0.63 -7.46 17.28
C ASN A 106 0.52 -8.70 18.19
N VAL A 107 0.89 -8.51 19.45
CA VAL A 107 0.75 -9.50 20.50
C VAL A 107 -0.73 -9.53 20.85
N LYS A 108 -1.36 -10.70 20.70
CA LYS A 108 -2.74 -10.89 21.13
C LYS A 108 -2.84 -10.49 22.60
N ALA A 109 -3.86 -9.70 22.94
CA ALA A 109 -4.14 -9.35 24.32
C ALA A 109 -4.22 -10.64 25.16
N PRO A 110 -3.56 -10.71 26.33
CA PRO A 110 -3.67 -11.86 27.21
C PRO A 110 -5.14 -12.13 27.53
N ASN A 111 -5.60 -13.35 27.27
CA ASN A 111 -7.02 -13.72 27.37
C ASN A 111 -7.40 -14.21 28.80
N GLY A 112 -6.56 -13.91 29.79
CA GLY A 112 -6.72 -14.31 31.18
C GLY A 112 -6.82 -13.10 32.11
N PRO A 113 -7.33 -13.28 33.35
CA PRO A 113 -7.33 -12.21 34.35
C PRO A 113 -5.88 -11.75 34.58
N VAL A 114 -5.69 -10.43 34.61
CA VAL A 114 -4.40 -9.86 34.98
C VAL A 114 -4.24 -10.04 36.49
N ASN A 115 -3.32 -10.91 36.89
CA ASN A 115 -2.96 -11.08 38.29
C ASN A 115 -2.18 -9.85 38.76
N ILE A 116 -2.89 -8.85 39.28
CA ILE A 116 -2.30 -7.62 39.80
C ILE A 116 -2.00 -7.84 41.30
N PRO A 117 -0.74 -7.68 41.74
CA PRO A 117 -0.40 -7.72 43.16
C PRO A 117 -1.21 -6.72 43.98
N ALA A 118 -1.35 -6.97 45.28
CA ALA A 118 -2.05 -6.05 46.17
C ALA A 118 -1.49 -4.61 46.06
N PRO A 119 -2.33 -3.56 46.15
CA PRO A 119 -1.90 -2.16 45.91
C PRO A 119 -0.71 -1.69 46.75
N TYR A 120 -0.54 -2.26 47.95
CA TYR A 120 0.63 -2.03 48.79
C TYR A 120 1.94 -2.53 48.15
N VAL A 121 1.91 -3.72 47.55
CA VAL A 121 3.05 -4.36 46.88
C VAL A 121 3.46 -3.52 45.68
N SER A 122 2.48 -3.07 44.89
CA SER A 122 2.72 -2.16 43.77
C SER A 122 3.41 -0.87 44.22
N ARG A 123 3.02 -0.29 45.37
CA ARG A 123 3.66 0.92 45.93
C ARG A 123 5.09 0.66 46.39
N LYS A 124 5.35 -0.47 47.05
CA LYS A 124 6.72 -0.87 47.42
C LYS A 124 7.60 -1.03 46.19
N LEU A 125 7.11 -1.71 45.16
CA LEU A 125 7.82 -1.85 43.89
C LEU A 125 8.13 -0.51 43.23
N LEU A 126 7.17 0.42 43.22
CA LEU A 126 7.38 1.78 42.69
C LEU A 126 8.41 2.58 43.50
N LYS A 127 8.47 2.37 44.82
CA LYS A 127 9.43 3.02 45.72
C LYS A 127 10.81 2.34 45.70
N GLY A 128 10.90 1.12 45.15
CA GLY A 128 12.10 0.28 45.20
C GLY A 128 12.34 -0.36 46.57
N ASP A 129 11.32 -0.40 47.43
CA ASP A 129 11.39 -1.04 48.75
C ASP A 129 11.27 -2.56 48.60
N TYR A 130 12.02 -3.28 49.43
CA TYR A 130 11.93 -4.74 49.47
C TYR A 130 10.51 -5.21 49.85
N CYS A 131 10.03 -6.21 49.11
CA CYS A 131 8.73 -6.84 49.29
C CYS A 131 8.93 -8.36 49.30
N GLU A 132 8.31 -9.01 50.28
CA GLU A 132 8.33 -10.45 50.45
C GLU A 132 7.75 -11.16 49.21
N LEU A 133 8.36 -12.28 48.81
CA LEU A 133 7.96 -13.06 47.63
C LEU A 133 6.56 -13.67 47.79
N TYR A 134 6.12 -13.88 49.04
CA TYR A 134 4.76 -14.33 49.36
C TYR A 134 3.68 -13.53 48.62
N PHE A 135 3.87 -12.22 48.43
CA PHE A 135 2.92 -11.32 47.77
C PHE A 135 2.72 -11.56 46.27
N PHE A 136 3.53 -12.43 45.67
CA PHE A 136 3.44 -12.83 44.27
C PHE A 136 2.97 -14.28 44.11
N THR A 137 2.62 -14.95 45.21
CA THR A 137 2.02 -16.29 45.18
C THR A 137 0.56 -16.24 44.77
N ASN A 138 0.05 -17.32 44.17
CA ASN A 138 -1.36 -17.40 43.78
C ASN A 138 -2.32 -17.21 44.97
N ALA A 139 -1.93 -17.68 46.16
CA ALA A 139 -2.70 -17.51 47.38
C ALA A 139 -2.86 -16.02 47.76
N SER A 140 -1.76 -15.28 47.78
CA SER A 140 -1.81 -13.85 48.12
C SER A 140 -2.43 -13.01 47.01
N LEU A 141 -2.31 -13.42 45.74
CA LEU A 141 -3.00 -12.77 44.61
C LEU A 141 -4.52 -12.96 44.68
N ALA A 142 -4.99 -14.16 45.07
CA ALA A 142 -6.41 -14.40 45.31
C ALA A 142 -6.93 -13.61 46.54
N GLU A 143 -6.13 -13.53 47.61
CA GLU A 143 -6.42 -12.65 48.74
C GLU A 143 -6.43 -11.16 48.33
N ALA A 144 -5.59 -10.79 47.34
CA ALA A 144 -5.44 -9.41 46.91
C ALA A 144 -6.67 -8.83 46.24
N GLU A 145 -7.51 -9.65 45.60
CA GLU A 145 -8.81 -9.23 45.08
C GLU A 145 -9.75 -8.73 46.18
N SER A 146 -9.55 -9.16 47.44
CA SER A 146 -10.34 -8.74 48.59
C SER A 146 -9.81 -7.49 49.30
N PHE A 147 -8.59 -7.02 48.98
CA PHE A 147 -8.01 -5.85 49.64
C PHE A 147 -8.60 -4.55 49.10
N ASN A 148 -9.00 -3.66 50.02
CA ASN A 148 -9.45 -2.32 49.69
C ASN A 148 -8.29 -1.47 49.13
N PRO A 149 -8.32 -1.02 47.86
CA PRO A 149 -7.19 -0.33 47.23
C PRO A 149 -6.94 1.09 47.74
N SER A 150 -7.85 1.63 48.57
CA SER A 150 -7.85 3.02 49.01
C SER A 150 -7.01 3.30 50.24
N VAL A 151 -6.53 2.28 50.96
CA VAL A 151 -5.86 2.50 52.24
C VAL A 151 -4.36 2.72 51.99
N ASN A 152 -3.91 3.97 52.14
CA ASN A 152 -2.49 4.28 52.18
C ASN A 152 -1.89 3.66 53.46
N ASP A 153 -0.74 3.01 53.35
CA ASP A 153 -0.07 2.32 54.47
C ASP A 153 0.31 3.31 55.59
N GLU A 154 0.62 4.55 55.21
CA GLU A 154 0.89 5.69 56.09
C GLU A 154 -0.38 6.44 56.54
N ALA A 155 -1.56 6.08 56.02
CA ALA A 155 -2.80 6.68 56.52
C ALA A 155 -3.06 6.22 57.94
N LEU A 156 -3.45 7.16 58.80
CA LEU A 156 -3.82 6.84 60.16
C LEU A 156 -5.21 6.19 60.17
N THR A 157 -5.27 5.00 60.73
CA THR A 157 -6.49 4.25 61.04
C THR A 157 -6.76 4.33 62.53
N LEU A 158 -8.04 4.41 62.90
CA LEU A 158 -8.45 4.52 64.29
C LEU A 158 -8.66 3.12 64.87
N LEU A 159 -7.70 2.64 65.66
CA LEU A 159 -7.80 1.37 66.37
C LEU A 159 -8.44 1.60 67.74
N LYS A 160 -9.42 0.78 68.11
CA LYS A 160 -9.97 0.75 69.48
C LYS A 160 -9.23 -0.32 70.27
N ALA A 161 -8.43 0.08 71.26
CA ALA A 161 -7.79 -0.83 72.19
C ALA A 161 -8.84 -1.49 73.10
N ASP A 162 -8.47 -2.65 73.66
CA ASP A 162 -9.26 -3.44 74.60
C ASP A 162 -9.67 -2.64 75.86
N ASN A 163 -8.82 -1.72 76.30
CA ASN A 163 -9.06 -0.77 77.39
C ASN A 163 -10.02 0.39 77.02
N GLY A 164 -10.58 0.39 75.81
CA GLY A 164 -11.50 1.41 75.30
C GLY A 164 -10.86 2.68 74.74
N GLN A 165 -9.53 2.81 74.80
CA GLN A 165 -8.81 3.93 74.18
C GLN A 165 -8.83 3.84 72.66
N ARG A 166 -8.85 5.00 72.00
CA ARG A 166 -8.77 5.09 70.54
C ARG A 166 -7.39 5.61 70.15
N LEU A 167 -6.61 4.79 69.46
CA LEU A 167 -5.25 5.09 69.02
C LEU A 167 -5.29 5.31 67.51
N TRP A 168 -4.64 6.38 67.05
CA TRP A 168 -4.33 6.56 65.64
C TRP A 168 -3.07 5.80 65.32
N VAL A 169 -3.18 4.77 64.49
CA VAL A 169 -2.05 3.94 64.09
C VAL A 169 -1.97 3.89 62.57
N PRO A 170 -0.78 3.82 61.97
CA PRO A 170 -0.65 3.64 60.53
C PRO A 170 -1.43 2.40 60.09
N ALA A 171 -2.11 2.47 58.95
CA ALA A 171 -2.88 1.35 58.40
C ALA A 171 -2.06 0.06 58.31
N SER A 172 -0.75 0.19 58.07
CA SER A 172 0.25 -0.87 58.06
C SER A 172 0.28 -1.74 59.32
N THR A 173 -0.09 -1.17 60.47
CA THR A 173 -0.08 -1.84 61.77
C THR A 173 -1.35 -2.62 62.05
N THR A 174 -2.44 -2.32 61.34
CA THR A 174 -3.71 -3.05 61.44
C THR A 174 -3.79 -4.23 60.48
N ARG A 175 -2.87 -4.31 59.52
CA ARG A 175 -2.74 -5.48 58.66
C ARG A 175 -2.31 -6.67 59.51
N ASP A 176 -3.01 -7.78 59.37
CA ASP A 176 -2.63 -9.01 60.03
C ASP A 176 -1.28 -9.48 59.46
N LYS A 177 -0.20 -9.20 60.20
CA LYS A 177 1.16 -9.61 59.82
C LYS A 177 1.37 -11.11 60.05
N SER A 178 0.42 -11.79 60.69
CA SER A 178 0.52 -13.22 60.99
C SER A 178 0.29 -14.12 59.77
N SER A 179 -0.31 -13.60 58.68
CA SER A 179 -0.55 -14.35 57.45
C SER A 179 0.54 -14.22 56.39
N VAL A 180 1.51 -13.30 56.56
CA VAL A 180 2.60 -13.09 55.59
C VAL A 180 3.73 -14.08 55.88
N ILE A 181 3.95 -15.01 54.96
CA ILE A 181 5.06 -15.97 55.02
C ILE A 181 6.34 -15.24 54.60
N LYS A 182 7.41 -15.38 55.39
CA LYS A 182 8.72 -14.84 55.03
C LYS A 182 9.36 -15.66 53.92
N ASP A 183 10.26 -15.03 53.15
CA ASP A 183 10.98 -15.70 52.07
C ASP A 183 11.76 -16.96 52.54
N GLU A 184 12.28 -16.95 53.77
CA GLU A 184 13.00 -18.10 54.37
C GLU A 184 12.10 -19.31 54.65
N ASP A 185 10.81 -19.08 54.85
CA ASP A 185 9.80 -20.10 55.19
C ASP A 185 8.90 -20.46 53.99
N LEU A 186 9.17 -19.88 52.81
CA LEU A 186 8.37 -20.08 51.61
C LEU A 186 8.74 -21.40 50.92
N THR A 187 7.81 -22.36 50.89
CA THR A 187 8.01 -23.64 50.19
C THR A 187 7.67 -23.52 48.70
N TRP A 188 8.36 -24.29 47.85
CA TRP A 188 8.13 -24.33 46.40
C TRP A 188 6.69 -24.73 46.02
N ASP A 189 6.03 -25.58 46.82
CA ASP A 189 4.62 -25.97 46.61
C ASP A 189 3.64 -24.79 46.63
N ASN A 190 4.00 -23.67 47.29
CA ASN A 190 3.17 -22.45 47.30
C ASN A 190 3.30 -21.63 46.00
N SER A 191 4.26 -21.98 45.14
CA SER A 191 4.54 -21.28 43.88
C SER A 191 4.03 -21.99 42.62
N GLU A 192 3.68 -23.29 42.71
CA GLU A 192 3.29 -24.12 41.57
C GLU A 192 1.92 -24.79 41.76
N LYS A 193 0.85 -24.16 41.24
CA LYS A 193 -0.27 -24.90 40.63
C LYS A 193 -0.79 -24.09 39.44
N GLN A 194 -0.51 -24.62 38.24
CA GLN A 194 -1.19 -24.31 36.99
C GLN A 194 -1.99 -25.55 36.55
#